data_AF-A0AA39HJZ5-F1
#
_entry.id   AF-A0AA39HJZ5-F1
#
_cell.length_a   1.000
_cell.length_b   1.000
_cell.length_c   1.000
_cell.angle_alpha   90.00
_cell.angle_beta   90.00
_cell.angle_gamma   90.00
#
_symmetry.space_group_name_H-M   'P 1'
#
loop_
_entity.id
_entity.type
_entity.pdbx_description
1 polymer ?
#
loop_
_entity_poly.entity_id
_entity_poly.type
_entity_poly.pdbx_seq_one_letter_code
_entity_poly.pdbx_strand_id
1 'polypeptide(L)'
;MHSNSKVHHHEEQLFFFGENYRECCGLLHIVTACKLILLVEVAKIVAEFFLITYRFGSVDAVTVVHYTATVTAMLCVLVGLLKERYILFWPFLVLKALETILCLIAAIGIMLLVLVGSAGRRLLVRAVRWRYRSMQDSHAIGVAFLFFFLFVFLFLLNALIVKVVHRAQHYVRKKTMTQYLLARRDVLHSIMRC
;
A
#
# COMPACT_ATOMS: atom_id res chain seq x y z
N MET A 1 33.83 -30.84 -11.15
CA MET A 1 33.84 -29.57 -11.93
C MET A 1 32.48 -29.07 -12.42
N HIS A 2 31.38 -29.84 -12.34
CA HIS A 2 30.06 -29.40 -12.85
C HIS A 2 29.15 -28.64 -11.86
N SER A 3 29.48 -28.56 -10.57
CA SER A 3 28.68 -27.76 -9.62
C SER A 3 28.91 -26.24 -9.78
N ASN A 4 30.11 -25.81 -10.16
CA ASN A 4 30.44 -24.38 -10.30
C ASN A 4 29.67 -23.67 -11.43
N SER A 5 29.31 -24.35 -12.53
CA SER A 5 28.60 -23.67 -13.64
C SER A 5 27.11 -23.45 -13.35
N LYS A 6 26.48 -24.32 -12.55
CA LYS A 6 25.09 -24.14 -12.11
C LYS A 6 24.95 -23.01 -11.10
N VAL A 7 25.92 -22.88 -10.19
CA VAL A 7 25.97 -21.76 -9.23
C VAL A 7 26.14 -20.43 -9.99
N HIS A 8 27.05 -20.36 -10.96
CA HIS A 8 27.27 -19.14 -11.75
C HIS A 8 26.04 -18.66 -12.53
N HIS A 9 25.32 -19.55 -13.21
CA HIS A 9 24.11 -19.15 -13.95
C HIS A 9 22.96 -18.74 -13.03
N HIS A 10 22.85 -19.34 -11.85
CA HIS A 10 21.83 -18.97 -10.88
C HIS A 10 22.12 -17.58 -10.28
N GLU A 11 23.39 -17.28 -10.02
CA GLU A 11 23.86 -15.98 -9.55
C GLU A 11 23.69 -14.87 -10.59
N GLU A 12 24.04 -15.11 -11.86
CA GLU A 12 23.83 -14.15 -12.96
C GLU A 12 22.36 -13.77 -13.15
N GLN A 13 21.45 -14.75 -13.05
CA GLN A 13 20.02 -14.50 -13.16
C GLN A 13 19.48 -13.74 -11.96
N LEU A 14 19.89 -14.09 -10.73
CA LEU A 14 19.54 -13.34 -9.53
C LEU A 14 20.06 -11.89 -9.58
N PHE A 15 21.26 -11.68 -10.13
CA PHE A 15 21.87 -10.37 -10.32
C PHE A 15 21.06 -9.51 -11.32
N PHE A 16 20.64 -10.09 -12.44
CA PHE A 16 19.84 -9.42 -13.46
C PHE A 16 18.42 -9.04 -12.98
N PHE A 17 17.85 -9.83 -12.06
CA PHE A 17 16.60 -9.50 -11.38
C PHE A 17 16.77 -8.42 -10.29
N GLY A 18 17.95 -8.31 -9.68
CA GLY A 18 18.24 -7.31 -8.64
C GLY A 18 18.42 -5.89 -9.17
N GLU A 19 19.05 -5.71 -10.34
CA GLU A 19 19.30 -4.38 -10.90
C GLU A 19 18.10 -3.78 -11.65
N ASN A 20 17.33 -4.60 -12.37
CA ASN A 20 16.20 -4.13 -13.19
C ASN A 20 14.94 -3.80 -12.37
N TYR A 21 14.85 -4.24 -11.11
CA TYR A 21 13.66 -4.07 -10.28
C TYR A 21 13.96 -3.19 -9.06
N ARG A 22 14.29 -1.92 -9.36
CA ARG A 22 14.50 -0.87 -8.35
C ARG A 22 13.39 0.18 -8.39
N GLU A 23 12.99 0.65 -7.21
CA GLU A 23 12.07 1.75 -6.95
C GLU A 23 12.77 2.89 -6.21
N CYS A 24 12.04 3.98 -5.97
CA CYS A 24 12.55 5.16 -5.26
C CYS A 24 13.79 5.74 -5.95
N CYS A 25 13.62 6.16 -7.21
CA CYS A 25 14.70 6.72 -8.04
C CYS A 25 15.90 5.77 -8.25
N GLY A 26 15.65 4.45 -8.23
CA GLY A 26 16.70 3.45 -8.44
C GLY A 26 17.55 3.15 -7.20
N LEU A 27 17.15 3.65 -6.03
CA LEU A 27 17.90 3.51 -4.78
C LEU A 27 17.56 2.23 -4.02
N LEU A 28 16.32 1.74 -4.13
CA LEU A 28 15.83 0.60 -3.35
C LEU A 28 15.36 -0.53 -4.25
N HIS A 29 15.75 -1.76 -3.95
CA HIS A 29 15.15 -2.92 -4.59
C HIS A 29 13.64 -2.98 -4.28
N ILE A 30 12.82 -3.40 -5.25
CA ILE A 30 11.35 -3.40 -5.17
C ILE A 30 10.81 -4.12 -3.93
N VAL A 31 11.44 -5.23 -3.53
CA VAL A 31 11.06 -6.00 -2.34
C VAL A 31 11.32 -5.21 -1.06
N THR A 32 12.44 -4.49 -0.99
CA THR A 32 12.79 -3.64 0.17
C THR A 32 11.86 -2.44 0.26
N ALA A 33 11.54 -1.81 -0.88
CA ALA A 33 10.55 -0.74 -0.94
C ALA A 33 9.16 -1.22 -0.48
N CYS A 34 8.74 -2.42 -0.88
CA CYS A 34 7.49 -3.02 -0.41
C CYS A 34 7.49 -3.27 1.10
N LYS A 35 8.57 -3.81 1.67
CA LYS A 35 8.71 -3.99 3.12
C LYS A 35 8.67 -2.66 3.89
N LEU A 36 9.33 -1.62 3.36
CA LEU A 36 9.33 -0.29 3.95
C LEU A 36 7.91 0.29 3.98
N ILE A 37 7.14 0.13 2.92
CA ILE A 37 5.74 0.56 2.88
C ILE A 37 4.90 -0.15 3.93
N LEU A 38 5.06 -1.47 4.09
CA LEU A 38 4.36 -2.21 5.14
C LEU A 38 4.74 -1.69 6.53
N LEU A 39 6.01 -1.37 6.76
CA LEU A 39 6.48 -0.78 8.01
C LEU A 39 5.84 0.60 8.26
N VAL A 40 5.77 1.45 7.23
CA VAL A 40 5.13 2.78 7.30
C VAL A 40 3.64 2.64 7.64
N GLU A 41 2.94 1.67 7.05
CA GLU A 41 1.53 1.41 7.37
C GLU A 41 1.33 0.92 8.80
N VAL A 42 2.22 0.05 9.31
CA VAL A 42 2.20 -0.35 10.72
C VAL A 42 2.43 0.85 11.63
N ALA A 43 3.43 1.69 11.33
CA ALA A 43 3.71 2.89 12.10
C ALA A 43 2.52 3.87 12.09
N LYS A 44 1.85 4.02 10.95
CA LYS A 44 0.61 4.80 10.82
C LYS A 44 -0.49 4.26 11.71
N ILE A 45 -0.79 2.95 11.65
CA ILE A 45 -1.85 2.33 12.47
C ILE A 45 -1.54 2.51 13.96
N VAL A 46 -0.29 2.30 14.37
CA VAL A 46 0.14 2.48 15.76
C VAL A 46 -0.02 3.94 16.19
N ALA A 47 0.41 4.89 15.38
CA ALA A 47 0.28 6.32 15.67
C ALA A 47 -1.20 6.73 15.78
N GLU A 48 -2.06 6.30 14.86
CA GLU A 48 -3.48 6.59 14.91
C GLU A 48 -4.16 5.95 16.11
N PHE A 49 -3.83 4.69 16.43
CA PHE A 49 -4.35 4.00 17.61
C PHE A 49 -4.02 4.78 18.89
N PHE A 50 -2.76 5.15 19.10
CA PHE A 50 -2.35 5.94 20.27
C PHE A 50 -3.03 7.32 20.31
N LEU A 51 -3.13 8.01 19.18
CA LEU A 51 -3.79 9.32 19.12
C LEU A 51 -5.29 9.24 19.42
N ILE A 52 -5.97 8.21 18.91
CA ILE A 52 -7.41 8.00 19.14
C ILE A 52 -7.65 7.61 20.60
N THR A 53 -6.90 6.64 21.13
CA THR A 53 -7.02 6.19 22.52
C THR A 53 -6.74 7.31 23.50
N TYR A 54 -5.70 8.12 23.26
CA TYR A 54 -5.33 9.23 24.13
C TYR A 54 -6.35 10.38 24.10
N ARG A 55 -6.96 10.67 22.94
CA ARG A 55 -7.78 11.87 22.76
C ARG A 55 -9.29 11.64 22.91
N PHE A 56 -9.79 10.46 22.53
CA PHE A 56 -11.24 10.19 22.48
C PHE A 56 -11.69 9.13 23.50
N GLY A 57 -10.77 8.37 24.10
CA GLY A 57 -11.07 7.39 25.16
C GLY A 57 -11.88 6.16 24.69
N SER A 58 -12.38 6.15 23.45
CA SER A 58 -13.05 5.01 22.82
C SER A 58 -12.66 4.88 21.35
N VAL A 59 -12.56 3.64 20.89
CA VAL A 59 -12.24 3.31 19.49
C VAL A 59 -13.54 2.91 18.80
N ASP A 60 -13.90 3.60 17.72
CA ASP A 60 -15.11 3.31 16.97
C ASP A 60 -15.02 1.93 16.28
N ALA A 61 -16.09 1.15 16.30
CA ALA A 61 -16.11 -0.20 15.71
C ALA A 61 -15.66 -0.21 14.23
N VAL A 62 -16.02 0.84 13.46
CA VAL A 62 -15.59 1.00 12.06
C VAL A 62 -14.07 1.09 11.94
N THR A 63 -13.41 1.82 12.85
CA THR A 63 -11.94 1.94 12.85
C THR A 63 -11.26 0.63 13.21
N VAL A 64 -11.82 -0.14 14.16
CA VAL A 64 -11.32 -1.48 14.50
C VAL A 64 -11.41 -2.43 13.31
N VAL A 65 -12.54 -2.45 12.59
CA VAL A 65 -12.73 -3.28 11.40
C VAL A 65 -11.73 -2.88 10.31
N HIS A 66 -11.51 -1.59 10.10
CA HIS A 66 -10.53 -1.10 9.13
C HIS A 66 -9.09 -1.53 9.49
N TYR A 67 -8.68 -1.38 10.75
CA TYR A 67 -7.35 -1.79 11.19
C TYR A 67 -7.14 -3.29 11.09
N THR A 68 -8.12 -4.10 11.50
CA THR A 68 -8.02 -5.56 11.41
C THR A 68 -7.94 -6.03 9.95
N ALA A 69 -8.74 -5.45 9.05
CA ALA A 69 -8.65 -5.74 7.61
C ALA A 69 -7.28 -5.36 7.03
N THR A 70 -6.76 -4.18 7.40
CA THR A 70 -5.46 -3.69 6.93
C THR A 70 -4.32 -4.58 7.43
N VAL A 71 -4.28 -4.91 8.72
CA VAL A 71 -3.27 -5.79 9.31
C VAL A 71 -3.31 -7.18 8.67
N THR A 72 -4.51 -7.74 8.47
CA THR A 72 -4.67 -9.05 7.81
C THR A 72 -4.14 -9.01 6.38
N ALA A 73 -4.46 -7.96 5.62
CA ALA A 73 -3.97 -7.78 4.26
C ALA A 73 -2.43 -7.61 4.21
N MET A 74 -1.84 -6.89 5.16
CA MET A 74 -0.39 -6.75 5.30
C MET A 74 0.29 -8.09 5.61
N LEU A 75 -0.29 -8.90 6.51
CA LEU A 75 0.20 -10.24 6.81
C LEU A 75 0.16 -11.15 5.57
N CYS A 76 -0.91 -11.06 4.77
CA CYS A 76 -0.98 -11.77 3.48
C CYS A 76 0.16 -11.36 2.54
N VAL A 77 0.46 -10.06 2.40
CA VAL A 77 1.59 -9.59 1.59
C VAL A 77 2.92 -10.11 2.13
N LEU A 78 3.13 -10.09 3.45
CA LEU A 78 4.35 -10.59 4.07
C LEU A 78 4.55 -12.09 3.82
N VAL A 79 3.49 -12.89 4.00
CA VAL A 79 3.50 -14.32 3.66
C VAL A 79 3.70 -14.51 2.15
N GLY A 80 3.11 -13.66 1.31
CA GLY A 80 3.29 -13.67 -0.13
C GLY A 80 4.73 -13.40 -0.57
N LEU A 81 5.44 -12.50 0.12
CA LEU A 81 6.86 -12.24 -0.07
C LEU A 81 7.72 -13.43 0.38
N LEU A 82 7.41 -14.03 1.54
CA LEU A 82 8.19 -15.13 2.10
C LEU A 82 8.00 -16.46 1.35
N LYS A 83 6.77 -16.76 0.93
CA LYS A 83 6.42 -17.99 0.20
C LYS A 83 6.39 -17.81 -1.32
N GLU A 84 6.80 -16.64 -1.82
CA GLU A 84 6.81 -16.28 -3.24
C GLU A 84 5.44 -16.48 -3.93
N ARG A 85 4.34 -16.22 -3.21
CA ARG A 85 2.96 -16.37 -3.70
C ARG A 85 2.35 -15.02 -4.05
N TYR A 86 2.40 -14.65 -5.34
CA TYR A 86 1.89 -13.37 -5.84
C TYR A 86 0.38 -13.14 -5.62
N ILE A 87 -0.42 -14.20 -5.45
CA ILE A 87 -1.87 -14.11 -5.23
C ILE A 87 -2.20 -13.40 -3.90
N LEU A 88 -1.34 -13.57 -2.88
CA LEU A 88 -1.57 -13.02 -1.54
C LEU A 88 -1.42 -11.48 -1.46
N PHE A 89 -1.01 -10.83 -2.55
CA PHE A 89 -0.91 -9.37 -2.63
C PHE A 89 -2.26 -8.71 -2.93
N TRP A 90 -3.20 -9.44 -3.52
CA TRP A 90 -4.50 -8.92 -3.96
C TRP A 90 -5.31 -8.25 -2.86
N PRO A 91 -5.48 -8.83 -1.66
CA PRO A 91 -6.28 -8.22 -0.60
C PRO A 91 -5.79 -6.81 -0.23
N PHE A 92 -4.46 -6.62 -0.15
CA PHE A 92 -3.87 -5.34 0.19
C PHE A 92 -3.99 -4.32 -0.95
N LEU A 93 -3.80 -4.77 -2.20
CA LEU A 93 -3.98 -3.91 -3.38
C LEU A 93 -5.41 -3.41 -3.52
N VAL A 94 -6.40 -4.29 -3.34
CA VAL A 94 -7.82 -3.93 -3.41
C VAL A 94 -8.17 -2.94 -2.29
N LEU A 95 -7.73 -3.22 -1.06
CA LEU A 95 -7.98 -2.33 0.08
C LEU A 95 -7.41 -0.93 -0.17
N LYS A 96 -6.14 -0.83 -0.59
CA LYS A 96 -5.49 0.46 -0.87
C LYS A 96 -6.07 1.16 -2.10
N ALA A 97 -6.52 0.43 -3.11
CA ALA A 97 -7.22 1.01 -4.25
C ALA A 97 -8.57 1.63 -3.82
N LEU A 98 -9.33 0.95 -2.95
CA LEU A 98 -10.58 1.49 -2.39
C LEU A 98 -10.31 2.73 -1.54
N GLU A 99 -9.29 2.71 -0.67
CA GLU A 99 -8.87 3.90 0.10
C GLU A 99 -8.51 5.07 -0.82
N THR A 100 -7.81 4.80 -1.93
CA THR A 100 -7.44 5.81 -2.93
C THR A 100 -8.68 6.44 -3.56
N ILE A 101 -9.64 5.61 -3.99
CA ILE A 101 -10.90 6.07 -4.58
C ILE A 101 -11.71 6.89 -3.57
N LEU A 102 -11.81 6.44 -2.32
CA LEU A 102 -12.52 7.16 -1.26
C LEU A 102 -11.86 8.50 -0.94
N CYS A 103 -10.53 8.60 -0.93
CA CYS A 103 -9.82 9.87 -0.75
C CYS A 103 -10.13 10.85 -1.89
N LEU A 104 -10.17 10.35 -3.14
CA LEU A 104 -10.51 11.17 -4.30
C LEU A 104 -11.96 11.68 -4.23
N ILE A 105 -12.91 10.79 -3.91
CA ILE A 105 -14.33 11.16 -3.73
C ILE A 105 -14.48 12.20 -2.62
N ALA A 106 -13.79 12.02 -1.49
CA ALA A 106 -13.83 12.97 -0.37
C ALA A 106 -13.26 14.34 -0.77
N ALA A 107 -12.13 14.39 -1.48
CA ALA A 107 -11.53 15.62 -1.96
C ALA A 107 -12.45 16.38 -2.94
N ILE A 108 -13.04 15.65 -3.91
CA ILE A 108 -14.01 16.22 -4.86
C ILE A 108 -15.26 16.71 -4.11
N GLY A 109 -15.77 15.93 -3.16
CA GLY A 109 -16.93 16.29 -2.35
C GLY A 109 -16.71 17.58 -1.56
N ILE A 110 -15.54 17.74 -0.93
CA ILE A 110 -15.17 18.98 -0.24
C ILE A 110 -15.13 20.15 -1.22
N MET A 111 -14.48 19.99 -2.38
CA MET A 111 -14.42 21.03 -3.41
C MET A 111 -15.81 21.46 -3.88
N LEU A 112 -16.68 20.51 -4.22
CA LEU A 112 -18.05 20.81 -4.66
C LEU A 112 -18.83 21.56 -3.57
N LEU A 113 -18.75 21.11 -2.32
CA LEU A 113 -19.41 21.78 -1.20
C LEU A 113 -18.88 23.18 -0.93
N VAL A 114 -17.60 23.44 -1.19
CA VAL A 114 -17.01 24.79 -1.10
C VAL A 114 -17.53 25.69 -2.24
N LEU A 115 -17.63 25.15 -3.46
CA LEU A 115 -18.10 25.86 -4.65
C LEU A 115 -19.59 26.21 -4.64
N VAL A 116 -20.44 25.36 -4.02
CA VAL A 116 -21.89 25.60 -3.84
C VAL A 116 -22.19 26.79 -2.91
N GLY A 117 -21.19 27.36 -2.24
CA GLY A 117 -21.33 28.60 -1.45
C GLY A 117 -21.88 28.36 -0.05
N SER A 118 -22.77 29.24 0.44
CA SER A 118 -23.16 29.31 1.86
C SER A 118 -23.94 28.07 2.36
N ALA A 119 -24.66 27.36 1.48
CA ALA A 119 -25.35 26.12 1.83
C ALA A 119 -24.37 24.95 1.99
N GLY A 120 -23.44 24.78 1.05
CA GLY A 120 -22.43 23.72 1.09
C GLY A 120 -21.45 23.89 2.25
N ARG A 121 -21.03 25.13 2.55
CA ARG A 121 -20.21 25.44 3.73
C ARG A 121 -20.91 25.06 5.04
N ARG A 122 -22.21 25.32 5.16
CA ARG A 122 -22.99 24.92 6.36
C ARG A 122 -23.05 23.41 6.55
N LEU A 123 -23.22 22.65 5.46
CA LEU A 123 -23.18 21.18 5.51
C LEU A 123 -21.80 20.66 5.93
N LEU A 124 -20.75 21.29 5.41
CA LEU A 124 -19.38 20.88 5.67
C LEU A 124 -18.96 21.19 7.11
N VAL A 125 -19.35 22.35 7.64
CA VAL A 125 -19.20 22.69 9.07
C VAL A 125 -19.99 21.71 9.95
N ARG A 126 -21.21 21.32 9.57
CA ARG A 126 -21.97 20.29 10.30
C ARG A 126 -21.26 18.93 10.30
N ALA A 127 -20.69 18.51 9.17
CA ALA A 127 -19.95 17.26 9.05
C ALA A 127 -18.69 17.27 9.93
N VAL A 128 -17.93 18.37 9.93
CA VAL A 128 -16.75 18.53 10.79
C VAL A 128 -17.16 18.56 12.26
N ARG A 129 -18.21 19.32 12.61
CA ARG A 129 -18.71 19.45 14.00
C ARG A 129 -19.30 18.14 14.54
N TRP A 130 -19.85 17.28 13.67
CA TRP A 130 -20.29 15.94 14.07
C TRP A 130 -19.15 15.12 14.67
N ARG A 131 -17.93 15.25 14.13
CA ARG A 131 -16.73 14.59 14.64
C ARG A 131 -15.95 15.43 15.68
N TYR A 132 -15.93 16.75 15.54
CA TYR A 132 -15.19 17.70 16.37
C TYR A 132 -16.15 18.70 17.03
N ARG A 133 -16.91 18.24 18.03
CA ARG A 133 -17.97 19.02 18.69
C ARG A 133 -17.50 20.34 19.31
N SER A 134 -16.23 20.49 19.68
CA SER A 134 -15.69 21.69 20.35
C SER A 134 -15.19 22.79 19.40
N MET A 135 -15.24 22.61 18.07
CA MET A 135 -14.73 23.63 17.14
C MET A 135 -15.69 24.80 16.93
N GLN A 136 -15.14 26.02 16.97
CA GLN A 136 -15.81 27.26 16.60
C GLN A 136 -16.01 27.38 15.07
N ASP A 137 -17.11 28.00 14.64
CA ASP A 137 -17.52 28.08 13.22
C ASP A 137 -16.51 28.82 12.32
N SER A 138 -15.80 29.82 12.86
CA SER A 138 -14.74 30.55 12.15
C SER A 138 -13.53 29.68 11.78
N HIS A 139 -13.23 28.66 12.60
CA HIS A 139 -12.11 27.75 12.41
C HIS A 139 -12.49 26.54 11.53
N ALA A 140 -13.79 26.21 11.48
CA ALA A 140 -14.28 25.03 10.75
C ALA A 140 -14.04 25.12 9.23
N ILE A 141 -14.06 26.32 8.64
CA ILE A 141 -13.75 26.51 7.22
C ILE A 141 -12.25 26.29 6.95
N GLY A 142 -11.36 26.80 7.82
CA GLY A 142 -9.92 26.55 7.69
C GLY A 142 -9.58 25.06 7.83
N VAL A 143 -10.25 24.38 8.76
CA VAL A 143 -10.11 22.93 8.97
C VAL A 143 -10.63 22.13 7.77
N ALA A 144 -11.69 22.58 7.11
CA ALA A 144 -12.17 21.97 5.87
C ALA A 144 -11.14 22.00 4.73
N PHE A 145 -10.49 23.16 4.53
CA PHE A 145 -9.40 23.27 3.56
C PHE A 145 -8.20 22.40 3.95
N LEU A 146 -7.87 22.33 5.23
CA LEU A 146 -6.82 21.43 5.71
C LEU A 146 -7.17 19.96 5.42
N PHE A 147 -8.43 19.55 5.62
CA PHE A 147 -8.90 18.21 5.23
C PHE A 147 -8.80 17.98 3.73
N PHE A 148 -9.09 18.96 2.88
CA PHE A 148 -8.90 18.85 1.44
C PHE A 148 -7.44 18.52 1.09
N PHE A 149 -6.48 19.31 1.58
CA PHE A 149 -5.05 19.05 1.33
C PHE A 149 -4.61 17.69 1.90
N LEU A 150 -5.12 17.32 3.07
CA LEU A 150 -4.86 16.02 3.67
C LEU A 150 -5.36 14.87 2.78
N PHE A 151 -6.58 14.95 2.25
CA PHE A 151 -7.13 13.91 1.36
C PHE A 151 -6.36 13.82 0.03
N VAL A 152 -5.92 14.95 -0.53
CA VAL A 152 -5.06 14.95 -1.73
C VAL A 152 -3.71 14.29 -1.43
N PHE A 153 -3.10 14.61 -0.30
CA PHE A 153 -1.85 13.98 0.13
C PHE A 153 -2.02 12.46 0.35
N LEU A 154 -3.09 12.05 1.05
CA LEU A 154 -3.42 10.64 1.28
C LEU A 154 -3.69 9.89 -0.03
N PHE A 155 -4.35 10.54 -1.00
CA PHE A 155 -4.54 9.99 -2.34
C PHE A 155 -3.19 9.69 -3.01
N LEU A 156 -2.27 10.66 -3.02
CA LEU A 156 -0.94 10.49 -3.63
C LEU A 156 -0.14 9.37 -2.93
N LEU A 157 -0.18 9.34 -1.60
CA LEU A 157 0.51 8.32 -0.82
C LEU A 157 -0.06 6.92 -1.09
N ASN A 158 -1.39 6.77 -1.07
CA ASN A 158 -2.04 5.49 -1.35
C ASN A 158 -1.80 5.04 -2.80
N ALA A 159 -1.83 5.96 -3.78
CA ALA A 159 -1.50 5.64 -5.16
C ALA A 159 -0.05 5.15 -5.31
N LEU A 160 0.90 5.77 -4.59
CA LEU A 160 2.29 5.32 -4.55
C LEU A 160 2.40 3.91 -3.93
N ILE A 161 1.68 3.66 -2.84
CA ILE A 161 1.64 2.34 -2.18
C ILE A 161 1.14 1.28 -3.15
N VAL A 162 -0.01 1.52 -3.81
CA VAL A 162 -0.58 0.60 -4.80
C VAL A 162 0.43 0.32 -5.92
N LYS A 163 1.09 1.37 -6.45
CA LYS A 163 2.10 1.22 -7.51
C LYS A 163 3.26 0.31 -7.08
N VAL A 164 3.83 0.56 -5.91
CA VAL A 164 5.00 -0.21 -5.43
C VAL A 164 4.60 -1.65 -5.11
N VAL A 165 3.47 -1.88 -4.43
CA VAL A 165 3.01 -3.23 -4.11
C VAL A 165 2.66 -4.01 -5.38
N HIS A 166 2.04 -3.36 -6.37
CA HIS A 166 1.73 -4.00 -7.65
C HIS A 166 3.01 -4.38 -8.41
N ARG A 167 4.02 -3.50 -8.42
CA ARG A 167 5.32 -3.83 -9.02
C ARG A 167 6.03 -4.96 -8.26
N ALA A 168 5.94 -5.00 -6.93
CA ALA A 168 6.45 -6.10 -6.12
C ALA A 168 5.73 -7.42 -6.42
N GLN A 169 4.41 -7.40 -6.57
CA GLN A 169 3.62 -8.57 -6.98
C GLN A 169 4.06 -9.08 -8.36
N HIS A 170 4.23 -8.17 -9.32
CA HIS A 170 4.67 -8.51 -10.67
C HIS A 170 6.11 -9.07 -10.68
N TYR A 171 6.99 -8.54 -9.84
CA TYR A 171 8.32 -9.08 -9.62
C TYR A 171 8.26 -10.52 -9.09
N VAL A 172 7.49 -10.78 -8.03
CA VAL A 172 7.32 -12.13 -7.48
C VAL A 172 6.77 -13.08 -8.54
N ARG A 173 5.73 -12.68 -9.29
CA ARG A 173 5.17 -13.48 -10.38
C ARG A 173 6.21 -13.85 -11.43
N LYS A 174 7.02 -12.88 -11.87
CA LYS A 174 8.08 -13.13 -12.86
C LYS A 174 9.17 -14.04 -12.31
N LYS A 175 9.60 -13.83 -11.07
CA LYS A 175 10.58 -14.67 -10.39
C LYS A 175 10.13 -16.13 -10.35
N THR A 176 8.89 -16.38 -9.92
CA THR A 176 8.31 -17.73 -9.87
C THR A 176 8.23 -18.37 -11.25
N MET A 177 7.83 -17.61 -12.28
CA MET A 177 7.77 -18.12 -13.65
C MET A 177 9.17 -18.51 -14.18
N THR A 178 10.18 -17.67 -13.92
CA THR A 178 11.55 -17.96 -14.33
C THR A 178 12.11 -19.20 -13.63
N GLN A 179 11.92 -19.33 -12.31
CA GLN A 179 12.32 -20.53 -11.58
C GLN A 179 11.66 -21.80 -12.15
N TYR A 180 10.37 -21.73 -12.49
CA TYR A 180 9.65 -22.85 -13.11
C TYR A 180 10.24 -23.25 -14.48
N LEU A 181 10.51 -22.27 -15.34
CA LEU A 181 11.11 -22.52 -16.66
C LEU A 181 12.52 -23.11 -16.57
N LEU A 182 13.33 -22.65 -15.60
CA LEU A 182 14.67 -23.17 -15.36
C LEU A 182 14.64 -24.62 -14.88
N ALA A 183 13.77 -24.93 -13.91
CA ALA A 183 13.58 -26.29 -13.44
C ALA A 183 13.19 -27.23 -14.60
N ARG A 184 12.30 -26.77 -15.49
CA ARG A 184 11.89 -27.56 -16.67
C ARG A 184 13.03 -27.76 -17.67
N ARG A 185 13.87 -26.74 -17.89
CA ARG A 185 15.04 -26.81 -18.77
C ARG A 185 16.09 -27.79 -18.23
N ASP A 186 16.30 -27.80 -16.92
CA ASP A 186 17.22 -28.74 -16.26
C ASP A 186 16.76 -30.20 -16.41
N VAL A 187 15.46 -30.46 -16.25
CA VAL A 187 14.87 -31.79 -16.49
C VAL A 187 15.07 -32.20 -17.95
N LEU A 188 14.76 -31.32 -18.91
CA LEU A 188 14.93 -31.60 -20.34
C LEU A 188 16.40 -31.90 -20.70
N HIS A 189 17.36 -31.13 -20.17
CA HIS A 189 18.78 -31.39 -20.39
C HIS A 189 19.26 -32.70 -19.75
N SER A 190 18.68 -33.11 -18.62
CA SER A 190 19.00 -34.41 -18.01
C SER A 190 18.50 -35.58 -18.87
N ILE A 191 17.30 -35.46 -19.46
CA ILE A 191 16.74 -36.46 -20.38
C ILE A 191 17.57 -36.56 -21.66
N MET A 192 18.00 -35.44 -22.25
CA MET A 192 18.80 -35.44 -23.49
C MET A 192 20.26 -35.94 -23.30
N ARG A 193 20.73 -36.11 -22.06
CA ARG A 193 22.06 -36.66 -21.76
C ARG A 193 22.03 -38.16 -21.43
N CYS A 194 20.84 -38.74 -21.26
CA CYS A 194 20.64 -40.19 -21.21
C CYS A 194 20.47 -40.74 -22.63
#